data_AF-A0A4P7W5H1-F1
#
_entry.id   AF-A0A4P7W5H1-F1
#
_cell.length_a   1.000
_cell.length_b   1.000
_cell.length_c   1.000
_cell.angle_alpha   90.00
_cell.angle_beta   90.00
_cell.angle_gamma   90.00
#
_symmetry.space_group_name_H-M   'P 1'
#
loop_
_entity.id
_entity.type
_entity.pdbx_description
1 polymer ?
#
loop_
_entity_poly.entity_id
_entity_poly.type
_entity_poly.pdbx_seq_one_letter_code
_entity_poly.pdbx_strand_id
1 'polypeptide(L)'
;MASNKRLLKKEIRIICGALAGECVVAKLSIPGIDREKLNEIIYELADLQENALRRISISFPQSAKSFSNGHEYRKARSAYFHAAFSKLKAEFNTHVDAIIKNMNAVLPQEQKDANVAALKA
;
A
#
# COMPACT_ATOMS: atom_id res chain seq x y z
N MET A 1 5.85 5.74 5.96
CA MET A 1 5.57 6.29 4.62
C MET A 1 5.91 7.78 4.54
N ALA A 2 6.55 8.19 3.45
CA ALA A 2 7.06 9.51 3.17
C ALA A 2 5.98 10.61 3.10
N SER A 3 6.39 11.84 3.42
CA SER A 3 5.54 13.04 3.36
C SER A 3 5.57 13.73 1.99
N ASN A 4 6.57 13.44 1.15
CA ASN A 4 6.70 14.01 -0.19
C ASN A 4 5.88 13.19 -1.20
N LYS A 5 5.03 13.85 -2.00
CA LYS A 5 4.19 13.23 -3.06
C LYS A 5 4.96 12.27 -3.96
N ARG A 6 6.15 12.66 -4.44
CA ARG A 6 6.97 11.83 -5.34
C ARG A 6 7.49 10.58 -4.64
N LEU A 7 7.97 10.73 -3.40
CA LEU A 7 8.47 9.61 -2.61
C LEU A 7 7.34 8.67 -2.20
N LEU A 8 6.18 9.20 -1.81
CA LEU A 8 5.01 8.40 -1.45
C LEU A 8 4.55 7.53 -2.63
N LYS A 9 4.50 8.07 -3.86
CA LYS A 9 4.20 7.28 -5.07
C LYS A 9 5.24 6.19 -5.32
N LYS A 10 6.51 6.42 -4.97
CA LYS A 10 7.58 5.42 -5.13
C LYS A 10 7.41 4.31 -4.09
N GLU A 11 7.17 4.66 -2.84
CA GLU A 11 6.95 3.71 -1.75
C GLU A 11 5.76 2.80 -2.02
N ILE A 12 4.62 3.34 -2.46
CA ILE A 12 3.43 2.53 -2.80
C ILE A 12 3.78 1.47 -3.85
N ARG A 13 4.49 1.85 -4.91
CA ARG A 13 4.90 0.89 -5.96
C ARG A 13 5.88 -0.15 -5.45
N ILE A 14 6.81 0.24 -4.58
CA ILE A 14 7.77 -0.69 -3.98
C ILE A 14 7.03 -1.70 -3.11
N ILE A 15 6.12 -1.24 -2.25
CA ILE A 15 5.38 -2.10 -1.32
C ILE A 15 4.51 -3.09 -2.10
N CYS A 16 3.66 -2.61 -3.01
CA CYS A 16 2.79 -3.48 -3.80
C CYS A 16 3.58 -4.43 -4.70
N GLY A 17 4.65 -3.95 -5.34
CA GLY A 17 5.52 -4.76 -6.20
C GLY A 17 6.29 -5.84 -5.43
N ALA A 18 6.81 -5.51 -4.24
CA ALA A 18 7.49 -6.48 -3.38
C ALA A 18 6.53 -7.57 -2.92
N LEU A 19 5.35 -7.21 -2.40
CA LEU A 19 4.35 -8.18 -1.95
C LEU A 19 3.85 -9.10 -3.09
N ALA A 20 3.63 -8.54 -4.28
CA ALA A 20 3.25 -9.32 -5.45
C ALA A 20 4.39 -10.27 -5.87
N GLY A 21 5.64 -9.81 -5.81
CA GLY A 21 6.83 -10.63 -6.05
C GLY A 21 6.92 -11.81 -5.09
N GLU A 22 6.72 -11.58 -3.79
CA GLU A 22 6.68 -12.64 -2.78
C GLU A 22 5.57 -13.67 -3.06
N CYS A 23 4.38 -13.23 -3.49
CA CYS A 23 3.32 -14.14 -3.92
C CYS A 23 3.76 -15.01 -5.10
N VAL A 24 4.44 -14.43 -6.10
CA VAL A 24 4.96 -15.19 -7.25
C VAL A 24 6.03 -16.19 -6.82
N VAL A 25 6.95 -15.81 -5.95
CA VAL A 25 7.97 -16.71 -5.40
C VAL A 25 7.31 -17.86 -4.67
N ALA A 26 6.37 -17.57 -3.77
CA ALA A 26 5.63 -18.58 -3.00
C ALA A 26 4.91 -19.61 -3.90
N LYS A 27 4.28 -19.17 -4.99
CA LYS A 27 3.64 -20.06 -5.98
C LYS A 27 4.60 -21.07 -6.61
N LEU A 28 5.87 -20.69 -6.76
CA LEU A 28 6.90 -21.48 -7.41
C LEU A 28 7.67 -22.36 -6.42
N SER A 29 7.84 -21.89 -5.18
CA SER A 29 8.72 -22.54 -4.20
C SER A 29 8.00 -23.40 -3.16
N ILE A 30 6.71 -23.17 -2.88
CA ILE A 30 5.97 -23.86 -1.82
C ILE A 30 5.05 -24.94 -2.43
N PRO A 31 5.33 -26.23 -2.22
CA PRO A 31 4.46 -27.31 -2.68
C PRO A 31 3.07 -27.24 -2.02
N GLY A 32 2.02 -27.55 -2.78
CA GLY A 32 0.65 -27.61 -2.26
C GLY A 32 0.00 -26.25 -1.93
N ILE A 33 0.67 -25.13 -2.21
CA ILE A 33 0.11 -23.80 -1.99
C ILE A 33 -1.05 -23.50 -2.96
N ASP A 34 -2.06 -22.80 -2.48
CA ASP A 34 -3.22 -22.39 -3.28
C ASP A 34 -2.83 -21.26 -4.24
N ARG A 35 -2.52 -21.63 -5.48
CA ARG A 35 -2.04 -20.72 -6.51
C ARG A 35 -3.09 -19.72 -6.97
N GLU A 36 -4.36 -20.09 -6.96
CA GLU A 36 -5.44 -19.20 -7.40
C GLU A 36 -5.71 -18.13 -6.36
N LYS A 37 -5.71 -18.46 -5.07
CA LYS A 37 -5.78 -17.43 -4.01
C LYS A 37 -4.60 -16.46 -4.07
N LEU A 38 -3.39 -16.92 -4.41
CA LEU A 38 -2.27 -16.01 -4.61
C LEU A 38 -2.44 -15.12 -5.86
N ASN A 39 -3.09 -15.61 -6.93
CA ASN A 39 -3.45 -14.76 -8.07
C ASN A 39 -4.43 -13.65 -7.66
N GLU A 40 -5.47 -14.01 -6.90
CA GLU A 40 -6.43 -13.05 -6.37
C GLU A 40 -5.76 -11.97 -5.52
N ILE A 41 -4.83 -12.36 -4.63
CA ILE A 41 -4.03 -11.42 -3.84
C ILE A 41 -3.17 -10.51 -4.73
N ILE A 42 -2.57 -11.04 -5.80
CA ILE A 42 -1.80 -10.23 -6.76
C ILE A 42 -2.70 -9.20 -7.46
N TYR A 43 -3.93 -9.57 -7.83
CA TYR A 43 -4.89 -8.64 -8.41
C TYR A 43 -5.33 -7.57 -7.40
N GLU A 44 -5.56 -7.94 -6.15
CA GLU A 44 -5.89 -7.00 -5.07
C GLU A 44 -4.75 -5.99 -4.84
N LEU A 45 -3.50 -6.45 -4.86
CA LEU A 45 -2.31 -5.59 -4.76
C LEU A 45 -2.21 -4.62 -5.96
N ALA A 46 -2.52 -5.08 -7.17
CA ALA A 46 -2.52 -4.24 -8.36
C ALA A 46 -3.60 -3.15 -8.30
N ASP A 47 -4.82 -3.51 -7.87
CA ASP A 47 -5.93 -2.57 -7.69
C ASP A 47 -5.63 -1.56 -6.56
N LEU A 48 -5.10 -2.02 -5.43
CA LEU A 48 -4.65 -1.15 -4.33
C LEU A 48 -3.61 -0.13 -4.81
N GLN A 49 -2.63 -0.58 -5.60
CA GLN A 49 -1.61 0.28 -6.17
C GLN A 49 -2.21 1.37 -7.07
N GLU A 50 -3.04 0.97 -8.03
CA GLU A 50 -3.63 1.90 -9.00
C GLU A 50 -4.53 2.93 -8.30
N ASN A 51 -5.41 2.46 -7.41
CA ASN A 51 -6.30 3.32 -6.64
C ASN A 51 -5.52 4.31 -5.75
N ALA A 52 -4.45 3.86 -5.09
CA ALA A 52 -3.63 4.75 -4.28
C ALA A 52 -2.89 5.80 -5.14
N LEU A 53 -2.34 5.41 -6.30
CA LEU A 53 -1.65 6.33 -7.22
C LEU A 53 -2.60 7.38 -7.82
N ARG A 54 -3.84 6.99 -8.12
CA ARG A 54 -4.91 7.89 -8.57
C ARG A 54 -5.24 8.92 -7.48
N ARG A 55 -5.44 8.47 -6.23
CA ARG A 55 -5.79 9.34 -5.09
C ARG A 55 -4.69 10.31 -4.67
N ILE A 56 -3.42 10.00 -4.92
CA ILE A 56 -2.31 10.95 -4.71
C ILE A 56 -2.32 12.09 -5.73
N SER A 57 -2.91 11.86 -6.90
CA SER A 57 -2.86 12.79 -8.04
C SER A 57 -3.97 13.84 -7.98
N ILE A 58 -4.34 14.29 -6.78
CA ILE A 58 -5.35 15.33 -6.54
C ILE A 58 -4.78 16.75 -6.64
N SER A 59 -5.68 17.70 -6.92
CA SER A 59 -5.43 19.15 -6.89
C SER A 59 -6.14 19.80 -5.69
N PHE A 60 -5.69 21.01 -5.33
CA PHE A 60 -6.37 21.81 -4.33
C PHE A 60 -7.56 22.53 -4.99
N PRO A 61 -8.79 22.42 -4.48
CA PRO A 61 -9.99 22.86 -5.20
C PRO A 61 -10.24 24.38 -5.17
N GLN A 62 -9.58 25.13 -4.27
CA GLN A 62 -9.82 26.57 -4.12
C GLN A 62 -8.76 27.41 -4.83
N SER A 63 -9.18 28.57 -5.34
CA SER A 63 -8.28 29.53 -6.00
C SER A 63 -7.64 30.48 -4.98
N ALA A 64 -6.48 31.05 -5.30
CA ALA A 64 -5.82 32.04 -4.45
C ALA A 64 -6.66 33.31 -4.23
N LYS A 65 -7.56 33.66 -5.17
CA LYS A 65 -8.47 34.81 -5.07
C LYS A 65 -9.56 34.63 -4.00
N SER A 66 -9.78 33.40 -3.55
CA SER A 66 -10.79 33.07 -2.54
C SER A 66 -10.29 33.30 -1.10
N PHE A 67 -9.06 33.79 -0.92
CA PHE A 67 -8.42 34.00 0.38
C PHE A 67 -8.05 35.48 0.56
N SER A 68 -8.03 35.94 1.81
CA SER A 68 -7.71 37.34 2.13
C SER A 68 -6.26 37.70 1.78
N ASN A 69 -5.35 36.73 1.85
CA ASN A 69 -3.95 36.92 1.48
C ASN A 69 -3.29 35.60 1.03
N GLY A 70 -2.11 35.73 0.41
CA GLY A 70 -1.35 34.59 -0.08
C GLY A 70 -0.80 33.65 1.01
N HIS A 71 -0.72 34.10 2.27
CA HIS A 71 -0.30 33.25 3.39
C HIS A 71 -1.41 32.28 3.78
N GLU A 72 -2.66 32.76 3.89
CA GLU A 72 -3.83 31.92 4.18
C GLU A 72 -4.07 30.88 3.09
N TYR A 73 -3.93 31.25 1.82
CA TYR A 73 -3.99 30.31 0.71
C TYR A 73 -2.97 29.16 0.85
N ARG A 74 -1.70 29.50 1.15
CA ARG A 74 -0.65 28.48 1.33
C ARG A 74 -0.92 27.59 2.53
N LYS A 75 -1.40 28.17 3.65
CA LYS A 75 -1.78 27.43 4.86
C LYS A 75 -2.91 26.43 4.57
N ALA A 76 -4.00 26.89 3.95
CA ALA A 76 -5.13 26.05 3.59
C ALA A 76 -4.73 24.94 2.60
N ARG A 77 -3.95 25.28 1.57
CA ARG A 77 -3.43 24.31 0.60
C ARG A 77 -2.54 23.25 1.27
N SER A 78 -1.64 23.65 2.16
CA SER A 78 -0.77 22.72 2.90
C SER A 78 -1.59 21.78 3.79
N ALA A 79 -2.53 22.32 4.57
CA ALA A 79 -3.41 21.55 5.43
C ALA A 79 -4.25 20.52 4.63
N TYR A 80 -4.77 20.92 3.47
CA TYR A 80 -5.53 20.03 2.59
C TYR A 80 -4.71 18.82 2.13
N PHE A 81 -3.52 19.04 1.57
CA PHE A 81 -2.68 17.92 1.10
C PHE A 81 -2.17 17.06 2.27
N HIS A 82 -1.87 17.67 3.41
CA HIS A 82 -1.47 16.93 4.60
C HIS A 82 -2.58 15.99 5.08
N ALA A 83 -3.81 16.49 5.21
CA ALA A 83 -4.96 15.68 5.60
C ALA A 83 -5.25 14.57 4.59
N ALA A 84 -5.28 14.90 3.29
CA ALA A 84 -5.54 13.93 2.23
C ALA A 84 -4.49 12.80 2.19
N PHE A 85 -3.20 13.14 2.28
CA PHE A 85 -2.14 12.13 2.27
C PHE A 85 -2.07 11.36 3.59
N SER A 86 -2.39 11.98 4.73
CA SER A 86 -2.49 11.26 6.00
C SER A 86 -3.57 10.18 5.96
N LYS A 87 -4.77 10.55 5.50
CA LYS A 87 -5.90 9.62 5.33
C LYS A 87 -5.57 8.51 4.34
N LEU A 88 -5.00 8.84 3.18
CA LEU A 88 -4.59 7.84 2.20
C LEU A 88 -3.58 6.85 2.78
N LYS A 89 -2.57 7.34 3.51
CA LYS A 89 -1.55 6.50 4.13
C LYS A 89 -2.14 5.51 5.14
N ALA A 90 -3.07 5.98 5.97
CA ALA A 90 -3.75 5.14 6.94
C ALA A 90 -4.54 4.03 6.24
N GLU A 91 -5.37 4.38 5.26
CA GLU A 91 -6.18 3.40 4.52
C GLU A 91 -5.33 2.41 3.72
N PHE A 92 -4.26 2.89 3.07
CA PHE A 92 -3.32 2.03 2.34
C PHE A 92 -2.68 1.00 3.28
N ASN A 93 -2.19 1.42 4.45
CA ASN A 93 -1.61 0.49 5.42
C ASN A 93 -2.62 -0.53 5.93
N THR A 94 -3.84 -0.11 6.25
CA THR A 94 -4.90 -1.04 6.66
C THR A 94 -5.16 -2.11 5.61
N HIS A 95 -5.17 -1.75 4.33
CA HIS A 95 -5.35 -2.71 3.23
C HIS A 95 -4.14 -3.63 3.08
N VAL A 96 -2.91 -3.09 3.17
CA VAL A 96 -1.69 -3.90 3.16
C VAL A 96 -1.68 -4.91 4.31
N ASP A 97 -2.06 -4.51 5.52
CA ASP A 97 -2.14 -5.40 6.69
C ASP A 97 -3.17 -6.52 6.47
N ALA A 98 -4.30 -6.22 5.82
CA ALA A 98 -5.31 -7.22 5.46
C ALA A 98 -4.77 -8.20 4.42
N ILE A 99 -4.09 -7.71 3.38
CA ILE A 99 -3.47 -8.54 2.34
C ILE A 99 -2.40 -9.46 2.95
N ILE A 100 -1.54 -8.96 3.85
CA ILE A 100 -0.52 -9.78 4.52
C ILE A 100 -1.17 -10.91 5.34
N LYS A 101 -2.30 -10.63 6.02
CA LYS A 101 -3.05 -11.69 6.72
C LYS A 101 -3.57 -12.74 5.74
N ASN A 102 -4.09 -12.33 4.58
CA ASN A 102 -4.55 -13.25 3.54
C ASN A 102 -3.39 -14.08 2.97
N MET A 103 -2.24 -13.46 2.67
CA MET A 103 -1.03 -14.17 2.23
C MET A 103 -0.62 -15.25 3.24
N ASN A 104 -0.58 -14.91 4.53
CA ASN A 104 -0.24 -15.85 5.59
C ASN A 104 -1.28 -16.97 5.73
N ALA A 105 -2.56 -16.69 5.50
CA ALA A 105 -3.60 -17.71 5.55
C ALA A 105 -3.43 -18.77 4.44
N VAL A 106 -2.87 -18.39 3.30
CA VAL A 106 -2.63 -19.31 2.16
C VAL A 106 -1.45 -20.26 2.42
N LEU A 107 -0.53 -19.93 3.32
CA LEU A 107 0.60 -20.80 3.63
C LEU A 107 0.14 -22.12 4.29
N PRO A 108 0.64 -23.28 3.84
CA PRO A 108 0.44 -24.56 4.52
C PRO A 108 0.94 -24.50 5.97
N GLN A 109 0.30 -25.25 6.88
CA GLN A 109 0.68 -25.24 8.30
C GLN A 109 2.13 -25.70 8.52
N GLU A 110 2.56 -26.72 7.78
CA GLU A 110 3.95 -27.20 7.81
C GLU A 110 4.95 -26.08 7.48
N GLN A 111 4.64 -25.23 6.50
CA GLN A 111 5.50 -24.10 6.14
C GLN A 111 5.50 -23.02 7.22
N LYS A 112 4.36 -22.78 7.88
CA LYS A 112 4.28 -21.83 9.02
C LYS A 112 5.16 -22.29 10.16
N ASP A 113 5.09 -23.57 10.51
CA ASP A 113 5.87 -24.16 11.60
C ASP A 113 7.36 -24.15 11.27
N ALA A 114 7.73 -24.46 10.02
CA ALA A 114 9.10 -24.37 9.52
C ALA A 114 9.66 -22.93 9.61
N ASN A 115 8.86 -21.92 9.25
CA ASN A 115 9.27 -20.52 9.35
C ASN A 115 9.51 -20.11 10.82
N VAL A 116 8.65 -20.55 11.74
CA VAL A 116 8.82 -20.29 13.19
C VAL A 116 10.05 -20.99 13.75
N ALA A 117 10.34 -22.21 13.32
CA ALA A 117 11.54 -22.94 13.70
C ALA A 117 12.81 -22.23 13.21
N ALA A 118 12.82 -21.77 11.95
CA ALA A 118 13.94 -21.03 11.36
C ALA A 118 14.24 -19.70 12.06
N LEU A 119 13.23 -19.05 12.66
CA LEU A 119 13.42 -17.82 13.44
C LEU A 119 14.05 -18.06 14.83
N LYS A 120 14.00 -19.29 15.34
CA LYS A 120 14.53 -19.68 16.65
C LYS A 120 15.92 -20.32 16.57
N ALA A 121 16.36 -20.67 15.36
CA ALA A 121 17.68 -21.22 15.07
C ALA A 121 18.69 -20.09 14.84
#